data_AF-U5VSU9-F1
#
_entry.id   AF-U5VSU9-F1
#
_cell.length_a   1.000
_cell.length_b   1.000
_cell.length_c   1.000
_cell.angle_alpha   90.00
_cell.angle_beta   90.00
_cell.angle_gamma   90.00
#
_symmetry.space_group_name_H-M   'P 1'
#
loop_
_entity.id
_entity.type
_entity.pdbx_description
1 polymer ?
#
loop_
_entity_poly.entity_id
_entity_poly.type
_entity_poly.pdbx_seq_one_letter_code
_entity_poly.pdbx_strand_id
1 'polypeptide(L)'
;MWMYYPREIRERLEITCKIGDGLISVDHNHRLSAVRRMFFESKVEDVLIPILVELKRRGWLDEGWRDLLKAALMCCPLLTMNLTDGTRFSPEISALGFAYAVEMGSESRNVRSIIDLALDGVAAALR
;
A
#
# COMPACT_ATOMS: atom_id res chain seq x y z
N MET A 1 3.28 0.47 -2.67
CA MET A 1 3.76 -0.22 -3.89
C MET A 1 5.29 -0.28 -3.90
N TRP A 2 5.94 -1.43 -4.14
CA TRP A 2 7.40 -1.54 -4.01
C TRP A 2 8.21 -1.06 -5.23
N MET A 3 9.39 -0.49 -5.00
CA MET A 3 10.27 0.12 -6.01
C MET A 3 11.53 -0.74 -6.19
N TYR A 4 11.55 -1.63 -7.18
CA TYR A 4 12.67 -2.57 -7.40
C TYR A 4 13.98 -1.88 -7.84
N TYR A 5 13.86 -0.74 -8.52
CA TYR A 5 14.96 0.05 -9.08
C TYR A 5 14.99 1.43 -8.42
N PRO A 6 15.40 1.52 -7.14
CA PRO A 6 15.21 2.73 -6.32
C PRO A 6 16.00 3.94 -6.84
N ARG A 7 17.16 3.73 -7.46
CA ARG A 7 18.00 4.83 -7.99
C ARG A 7 17.38 5.44 -9.24
N GLU A 8 16.98 4.60 -10.16
CA GLU A 8 16.33 4.97 -11.42
C GLU A 8 14.97 5.62 -11.17
N ILE A 9 14.25 5.14 -10.16
CA ILE A 9 13.00 5.75 -9.73
C ILE A 9 13.27 7.12 -9.10
N ARG A 10 14.31 7.26 -8.26
CA ARG A 10 14.68 8.55 -7.68
C ARG A 10 14.92 9.59 -8.77
N GLU A 11 15.68 9.27 -9.81
CA GLU A 11 16.00 10.23 -10.89
C GLU A 11 14.77 10.76 -11.65
N ARG A 12 13.65 10.03 -11.63
CA ARG A 12 12.45 10.36 -12.40
C ARG A 12 11.34 11.01 -11.58
N LEU A 13 11.46 10.98 -10.26
CA LEU A 13 10.42 11.45 -9.36
C LEU A 13 10.79 12.78 -8.73
N GLU A 14 9.76 13.57 -8.51
CA GLU A 14 9.80 14.67 -7.56
C GLU A 14 9.28 14.13 -6.25
N ILE A 15 10.12 14.16 -5.21
CA ILE A 15 9.78 13.70 -3.88
C ILE A 15 10.30 14.75 -2.90
N THR A 16 9.43 15.25 -2.03
CA THR A 16 9.82 16.11 -0.91
C THR A 16 9.35 15.49 0.39
N CYS A 17 10.18 15.60 1.42
CA CYS A 17 9.86 15.13 2.77
C CYS A 17 10.06 16.29 3.75
N LYS A 18 9.04 16.57 4.56
CA LYS A 18 9.09 17.56 5.64
C LYS A 18 8.68 16.89 6.94
N ILE A 19 9.44 17.14 7.99
CA ILE A 19 9.17 16.63 9.34
C ILE A 19 9.01 17.84 10.25
N GLY A 20 7.87 17.92 10.94
CA GLY A 20 7.53 19.03 11.83
C GLY A 20 6.13 18.85 12.42
N ASP A 21 5.86 19.47 13.56
CA ASP A 21 4.54 19.48 14.21
C ASP A 21 3.94 18.08 14.45
N GLY A 22 4.80 17.09 14.70
CA GLY A 22 4.39 15.68 14.88
C GLY A 22 3.94 14.99 13.59
N LEU A 23 4.15 15.61 12.42
CA LEU A 23 3.79 15.11 11.11
C LEU A 23 5.04 14.84 10.26
N ILE A 24 4.96 13.77 9.47
CA ILE A 24 5.85 13.53 8.33
C ILE A 24 5.01 13.73 7.07
N SER A 25 5.33 14.77 6.30
CA SER A 25 4.67 15.06 5.03
C SER A 25 5.57 14.61 3.89
N VAL A 26 5.10 13.66 3.08
CA VAL A 26 5.79 13.16 1.89
C VAL A 26 4.96 13.54 0.67
N ASP A 27 5.43 14.51 -0.11
CA ASP A 27 4.80 14.89 -1.39
C ASP A 27 5.56 14.23 -2.54
N HIS A 28 4.83 13.62 -3.47
CA HIS A 28 5.45 12.96 -4.61
C HIS A 28 4.53 12.88 -5.84
N ASN A 29 5.16 12.82 -7.01
CA ASN A 29 4.46 12.58 -8.28
C ASN A 29 4.42 11.10 -8.72
N HIS A 30 4.89 10.16 -7.89
CA HIS A 30 4.85 8.73 -8.25
C HIS A 30 3.42 8.25 -8.57
N ARG A 31 3.31 7.50 -9.66
CA ARG A 31 2.08 6.86 -10.15
C ARG A 31 2.37 5.42 -10.52
N LEU A 32 1.34 4.59 -10.40
CA LEU A 32 1.42 3.22 -10.89
C LEU A 32 1.50 3.16 -12.40
N SER A 33 2.47 2.38 -12.90
CA SER A 33 2.47 2.01 -14.30
C SER A 33 1.22 1.20 -14.63
N ALA A 34 0.79 1.25 -15.90
CA ALA A 34 -0.38 0.53 -16.37
C ALA A 34 -0.32 -0.97 -16.06
N VAL A 35 0.85 -1.59 -16.23
CA VAL A 35 1.06 -3.02 -15.92
C VAL A 35 0.86 -3.32 -14.43
N ARG A 36 1.38 -2.46 -13.53
CA ARG A 36 1.19 -2.64 -12.08
C ARG A 36 -0.26 -2.45 -11.66
N ARG A 37 -0.95 -1.49 -12.28
CA ARG A 37 -2.38 -1.26 -12.09
C ARG A 37 -3.19 -2.48 -12.51
N MET A 38 -2.94 -3.02 -13.70
CA MET A 38 -3.57 -4.25 -14.21
C MET A 38 -3.39 -5.43 -13.24
N PHE A 39 -2.17 -5.68 -12.74
CA PHE A 39 -1.94 -6.75 -11.76
C PHE A 39 -2.59 -6.49 -10.41
N PHE A 40 -2.70 -5.22 -9.99
CA PHE A 40 -3.39 -4.86 -8.76
C PHE A 40 -4.89 -5.15 -8.88
N GLU A 41 -5.51 -4.70 -9.97
CA GLU A 41 -6.93 -4.91 -10.27
C GLU A 41 -7.27 -6.41 -10.35
N SER A 42 -6.51 -7.19 -11.12
CA SER A 42 -6.71 -8.65 -11.19
C SER A 42 -6.53 -9.36 -9.85
N LYS A 43 -5.59 -8.93 -8.99
CA LYS A 43 -5.47 -9.51 -7.63
C LYS A 43 -6.68 -9.20 -6.75
N VAL A 44 -7.30 -8.03 -6.92
CA VAL A 44 -8.52 -7.70 -6.19
C VAL A 44 -9.68 -8.54 -6.70
N GLU A 45 -9.88 -8.57 -8.02
CA GLU A 45 -11.03 -9.19 -8.67
C GLU A 45 -10.97 -10.71 -8.67
N ASP A 46 -9.83 -11.30 -9.03
CA ASP A 46 -9.70 -12.73 -9.29
C ASP A 46 -9.18 -13.52 -8.08
N VAL A 47 -8.69 -12.84 -7.04
CA VAL A 47 -8.08 -13.50 -5.87
C VAL A 47 -8.76 -13.05 -4.58
N LEU A 48 -8.67 -11.76 -4.23
CA LEU A 48 -9.13 -11.28 -2.93
C LEU A 48 -10.64 -11.44 -2.76
N ILE A 49 -11.44 -10.94 -3.71
CA ILE A 49 -12.91 -11.04 -3.64
C ILE A 49 -13.37 -12.50 -3.55
N PRO A 50 -12.95 -13.42 -4.45
CA PRO A 50 -13.36 -14.82 -4.38
C PRO A 50 -13.00 -15.50 -3.06
N ILE A 51 -11.79 -15.24 -2.53
CA ILE A 51 -11.35 -15.81 -1.25
C ILE A 51 -12.24 -15.34 -0.11
N LEU A 52 -12.48 -14.03 0.01
CA LEU A 52 -13.27 -13.50 1.12
C LEU A 52 -14.75 -13.90 1.03
N VAL A 53 -15.32 -13.96 -0.19
CA VAL A 53 -16.68 -14.48 -0.41
C VAL A 53 -16.78 -15.93 0.07
N GLU A 54 -15.80 -16.78 -0.27
CA GLU A 54 -15.80 -18.17 0.16
C GLU A 54 -15.60 -18.31 1.68
N LEU A 55 -14.72 -17.52 2.29
CA LEU A 55 -14.56 -17.48 3.74
C LEU A 55 -15.85 -17.05 4.44
N LYS A 56 -16.54 -16.02 3.91
CA LYS A 56 -17.84 -15.57 4.45
C LYS A 56 -18.89 -16.67 4.33
N ARG A 57 -18.99 -17.32 3.17
CA ARG A 57 -19.93 -18.42 2.92
C ARG A 57 -19.75 -19.58 3.90
N ARG A 58 -18.51 -19.85 4.34
CA ARG A 58 -18.18 -20.88 5.34
C ARG A 58 -18.34 -20.42 6.79
N GLY A 59 -18.62 -19.13 7.03
CA GLY A 59 -18.61 -18.55 8.37
C GLY A 59 -17.22 -18.45 8.99
N TRP A 60 -16.16 -18.38 8.16
CA TRP A 60 -14.75 -18.29 8.59
C TRP A 60 -14.17 -16.88 8.46
N LEU A 61 -14.92 -15.96 7.85
CA LEU A 61 -14.47 -14.57 7.71
C LEU A 61 -14.72 -13.81 9.01
N ASP A 62 -13.64 -13.34 9.62
CA ASP A 62 -13.69 -12.44 10.78
C ASP A 62 -14.25 -11.06 10.42
N GLU A 63 -14.98 -10.41 11.32
CA GLU A 63 -15.55 -9.07 11.08
C GLU A 63 -14.46 -8.01 10.86
N GLY A 64 -13.30 -8.17 11.50
CA GLY A 64 -12.11 -7.33 11.38
C GLY A 64 -11.15 -7.72 10.25
N TRP A 65 -11.60 -8.50 9.25
CA TRP A 65 -10.74 -8.97 8.15
C TRP A 65 -9.97 -7.85 7.44
N ARG A 66 -10.57 -6.66 7.34
CA ARG A 66 -9.96 -5.50 6.67
C ARG A 66 -8.74 -5.02 7.45
N ASP A 67 -8.89 -4.85 8.76
CA ASP A 67 -7.81 -4.38 9.63
C ASP A 67 -6.67 -5.40 9.65
N LEU A 68 -7.01 -6.69 9.73
CA LEU A 68 -6.02 -7.77 9.65
C LEU A 68 -5.26 -7.76 8.32
N LEU A 69 -5.97 -7.61 7.19
CA LEU A 69 -5.36 -7.56 5.87
C LEU A 69 -4.42 -6.36 5.75
N LYS A 70 -4.84 -5.18 6.21
CA LYS A 70 -4.01 -3.97 6.16
C LYS A 70 -2.77 -4.09 7.04
N ALA A 71 -2.91 -4.62 8.25
CA ALA A 71 -1.75 -4.92 9.10
C ALA A 71 -0.76 -5.87 8.38
N ALA A 72 -1.26 -6.93 7.73
CA ALA A 72 -0.42 -7.84 6.96
C ALA A 72 0.26 -7.15 5.76
N LEU A 73 -0.45 -6.27 5.04
CA LEU A 73 0.11 -5.51 3.92
C LEU A 73 1.21 -4.54 4.35
N MET A 74 1.11 -3.94 5.54
CA MET A 74 2.16 -3.08 6.11
C MET A 74 3.42 -3.87 6.49
N CYS A 75 3.25 -5.08 7.00
CA CYS A 75 4.37 -5.94 7.38
C CYS A 75 5.24 -6.32 6.18
N CYS A 76 4.65 -6.60 5.02
CA CYS A 76 5.39 -7.05 3.84
C CYS A 76 6.58 -6.15 3.46
N PRO A 77 6.44 -4.83 3.21
CA PRO A 77 7.58 -3.98 2.89
C PRO A 77 8.54 -3.81 4.07
N LEU A 78 8.07 -3.79 5.32
CA LEU A 78 8.91 -3.54 6.49
C LEU A 78 9.70 -4.76 6.95
N LEU A 79 9.20 -5.98 6.71
CA LEU A 79 9.89 -7.22 7.02
C LEU A 79 10.89 -7.64 5.93
N THR A 80 10.61 -7.27 4.68
CA THR A 80 11.46 -7.69 3.54
C THR A 80 12.52 -6.66 3.18
N MET A 81 12.31 -5.39 3.53
CA MET A 81 13.17 -4.28 3.10
C MET A 81 13.63 -3.45 4.30
N ASN A 82 14.94 -3.27 4.42
CA ASN A 82 15.51 -2.32 5.37
C ASN A 82 15.44 -0.90 4.79
N LEU A 83 14.38 -0.13 5.10
CA LEU A 83 14.24 1.24 4.62
C LEU A 83 15.31 2.21 5.18
N THR A 84 16.04 1.83 6.23
CA THR A 84 17.14 2.64 6.77
C THR A 84 18.49 2.28 6.16
N ASP A 85 18.54 1.37 5.19
CA ASP A 85 19.75 1.07 4.42
C ASP A 85 20.08 2.22 3.45
N GLY A 86 20.88 3.17 3.92
CA GLY A 86 21.32 4.33 3.15
C GLY A 86 22.23 4.00 1.96
N THR A 87 22.72 2.76 1.82
CA THR A 87 23.49 2.34 0.63
C THR A 87 22.57 1.97 -0.53
N ARG A 88 21.37 1.48 -0.19
CA ARG A 88 20.37 0.99 -1.11
C ARG A 88 19.29 2.02 -1.44
N PHE A 89 18.87 2.81 -0.45
CA PHE A 89 17.80 3.79 -0.58
C PHE A 89 18.31 5.20 -0.24
N SER A 90 17.99 6.17 -1.10
CA SER A 90 18.14 7.58 -0.74
C SER A 90 17.09 7.96 0.31
N PRO A 91 17.31 9.02 1.11
CA PRO A 91 16.33 9.48 2.10
C PRO A 91 14.93 9.68 1.53
N GLU A 92 14.79 10.19 0.31
CA GLU A 92 13.50 10.42 -0.32
C GLU A 92 12.82 9.12 -0.75
N ILE A 93 13.58 8.14 -1.23
CA ILE A 93 13.05 6.81 -1.56
C ILE A 93 12.63 6.07 -0.29
N SER A 94 13.41 6.17 0.79
CA SER A 94 13.05 5.63 2.10
C SER A 94 11.76 6.27 2.62
N ALA A 95 11.63 7.59 2.54
CA ALA A 95 10.43 8.31 2.94
C ALA A 95 9.20 7.88 2.12
N LEU A 96 9.34 7.78 0.79
CA LEU A 96 8.28 7.29 -0.08
C LEU A 96 7.90 5.83 0.20
N GLY A 97 8.90 4.96 0.42
CA GLY A 97 8.68 3.57 0.80
C GLY A 97 7.94 3.44 2.13
N PHE A 98 8.29 4.26 3.12
CA PHE A 98 7.61 4.32 4.40
C PHE A 98 6.18 4.85 4.27
N ALA A 99 5.96 5.91 3.49
CA ALA A 99 4.63 6.43 3.18
C ALA A 99 3.73 5.35 2.57
N TYR A 100 4.24 4.50 1.67
CA TYR A 100 3.49 3.36 1.16
C TYR A 100 3.19 2.29 2.19
N ALA A 101 4.12 1.99 3.10
CA ALA A 101 3.85 1.04 4.19
C ALA A 101 2.69 1.54 5.07
N VAL A 102 2.70 2.84 5.39
CA VAL A 102 1.62 3.49 6.15
C VAL A 102 0.30 3.49 5.38
N GLU A 103 0.31 3.84 4.08
CA GLU A 103 -0.88 3.82 3.21
C GLU A 103 -1.52 2.43 3.15
N MET A 104 -0.70 1.37 3.08
CA MET A 104 -1.18 -0.01 3.07
C MET A 104 -1.70 -0.47 4.44
N GLY A 105 -1.10 0.03 5.52
CA GLY A 105 -1.39 -0.37 6.90
C GLY A 105 -2.52 0.39 7.60
N SER A 106 -2.79 1.62 7.19
CA SER A 106 -3.68 2.55 7.91
C SER A 106 -4.85 3.00 7.05
N GLU A 107 -6.01 3.24 7.65
CA GLU A 107 -7.13 3.89 6.96
C GLU A 107 -6.81 5.35 6.60
N SER A 108 -7.12 5.72 5.37
CA SER A 108 -7.04 7.10 4.92
C SER A 108 -8.06 7.97 5.64
N ARG A 109 -7.66 9.17 6.06
CA ARG A 109 -8.54 10.13 6.75
C ARG A 109 -9.28 11.07 5.80
N ASN A 110 -8.56 11.71 4.86
CA ASN A 110 -9.11 12.77 4.01
C ASN A 110 -9.29 12.32 2.55
N VAL A 111 -8.21 11.82 1.94
CA VAL A 111 -8.20 11.34 0.55
C VAL A 111 -8.02 9.83 0.60
N ARG A 112 -9.00 9.08 0.08
CA ARG A 112 -8.93 7.61 0.03
C ARG A 112 -7.76 7.18 -0.87
N SER A 113 -6.90 6.32 -0.34
CA SER A 113 -5.85 5.68 -1.12
C SER A 113 -6.45 4.70 -2.15
N ILE A 114 -5.63 4.28 -3.12
CA ILE A 114 -6.04 3.23 -4.07
C ILE A 114 -6.34 1.91 -3.36
N ILE A 115 -5.62 1.60 -2.28
CA ILE A 115 -5.86 0.41 -1.46
C ILE A 115 -7.22 0.51 -0.79
N ASP A 116 -7.52 1.67 -0.20
CA ASP A 116 -8.78 1.88 0.49
C ASP A 116 -9.99 1.81 -0.43
N LEU A 117 -9.90 2.44 -1.61
CA LEU A 117 -10.94 2.37 -2.63
C LEU A 117 -11.18 0.92 -3.11
N ALA A 118 -10.11 0.15 -3.30
CA ALA A 118 -10.25 -1.26 -3.68
C ALA A 118 -10.92 -2.08 -2.57
N LEU A 119 -10.51 -1.88 -1.31
CA LEU A 119 -11.11 -2.59 -0.18
C LEU A 119 -12.56 -2.17 0.10
N ASP A 120 -12.97 -0.96 -0.28
CA ASP A 120 -14.38 -0.54 -0.27
C ASP A 120 -15.20 -1.33 -1.30
N GLY A 121 -14.66 -1.52 -2.50
CA GLY A 121 -15.26 -2.38 -3.53
C GLY A 121 -15.37 -3.84 -3.08
N VAL A 122 -14.33 -4.36 -2.43
CA VAL A 122 -14.34 -5.71 -1.83
C VAL A 122 -15.43 -5.83 -0.77
N ALA A 123 -15.53 -4.85 0.14
CA ALA A 123 -16.54 -4.84 1.19
C ALA A 123 -17.97 -4.79 0.61
N ALA A 124 -18.18 -4.08 -0.51
CA ALA A 124 -19.45 -4.06 -1.20
C ALA A 124 -19.80 -5.41 -1.84
N ALA A 125 -18.83 -6.11 -2.43
CA ALA A 125 -19.02 -7.45 -3.00
C ALA A 125 -19.33 -8.53 -1.96
N LEU A 126 -18.98 -8.30 -0.69
CA LEU A 126 -19.31 -9.19 0.41
C LEU A 126 -20.73 -9.01 0.94
N ARG A 127 -21.47 -7.95 0.58
CA ARG A 127 -22.79 -7.66 1.16
C ARG A 127 -23.85 -8.67 0.75
#